data_AF-A0A4Q3V0L9-F1
#
_entry.id   AF-A0A4Q3V0L9-F1
#
_cell.length_a   1.000
_cell.length_b   1.000
_cell.length_c   1.000
_cell.angle_alpha   90.00
_cell.angle_beta   90.00
_cell.angle_gamma   90.00
#
_symmetry.space_group_name_H-M   'P 1'
#
loop_
_entity.id
_entity.type
_entity.pdbx_description
1 polymer ?
#
loop_
_entity_poly.entity_id
_entity_poly.type
_entity_poly.pdbx_seq_one_letter_code
_entity_poly.pdbx_strand_id
1 'polypeptide(L)' 'MKSKATLKQIAKDLHVSVSTVSKALNDSPEISEQTKAKVQEYAKLK' A
#
# COMPACT_ATOMS: atom_id res chain seq x y z
N MET A 1 12.55 18.11 3.88
CA MET A 1 12.51 16.75 4.46
C MET A 1 11.55 15.93 3.60
N LYS A 2 12.04 14.93 2.85
CA LYS A 2 11.20 14.14 1.92
C LYS A 2 10.21 13.31 2.75
N SER A 3 8.98 13.77 2.85
CA SER A 3 7.88 13.03 3.45
C SER A 3 7.55 11.82 2.57
N LYS A 4 8.33 10.73 2.71
CA LYS A 4 7.98 9.42 2.14
C LYS A 4 6.52 9.16 2.46
N ALA A 5 5.71 8.74 1.48
CA ALA A 5 4.37 8.27 1.75
C ALA A 5 4.45 7.24 2.88
N THR A 6 3.86 7.58 4.03
CA THR A 6 3.84 6.65 5.16
C THR A 6 2.83 5.56 4.82
N LEU A 7 3.12 4.32 5.20
CA LEU A 7 2.18 3.20 5.04
C LEU A 7 0.78 3.53 5.58
N LYS A 8 0.71 4.38 6.62
CA LYS A 8 -0.53 4.93 7.18
C LYS A 8 -1.31 5.81 6.21
N GLN A 9 -0.65 6.64 5.39
CA GLN A 9 -1.33 7.47 4.39
C GLN A 9 -1.89 6.61 3.26
N ILE A 10 -1.10 5.68 2.74
CA ILE A 10 -1.53 4.74 1.68
C ILE A 10 -2.75 3.94 2.16
N ALA A 11 -2.71 3.45 3.41
CA ALA A 11 -3.83 2.78 4.05
C ALA A 11 -5.09 3.66 4.10
N LYS A 12 -4.93 4.94 4.46
CA LYS A 12 -6.04 5.90 4.54
C LYS A 12 -6.63 6.23 3.17
N ASP A 13 -5.78 6.49 2.17
CA ASP A 13 -6.20 6.85 0.82
C ASP A 13 -6.91 5.67 0.12
N LEU A 14 -6.36 4.46 0.27
CA LEU A 14 -6.93 3.24 -0.31
C LEU A 14 -8.05 2.64 0.55
N HIS A 15 -8.40 3.25 1.69
CA HIS A 15 -9.40 2.75 2.64
C HIS A 15 -9.17 1.29 3.08
N VAL A 16 -7.89 0.91 3.25
CA VAL A 16 -7.48 -0.42 3.70
C VAL A 16 -6.68 -0.33 4.98
N SER A 17 -6.54 -1.44 5.70
CA SER A 17 -5.70 -1.48 6.89
C SER A 17 -4.21 -1.41 6.53
N VAL A 18 -3.40 -0.88 7.45
CA VAL A 18 -1.93 -0.89 7.30
C VAL A 18 -1.39 -2.31 7.15
N SER A 19 -2.05 -3.30 7.78
CA SER A 19 -1.78 -4.72 7.57
C SER A 19 -2.03 -5.16 6.12
N THR A 20 -3.08 -4.67 5.47
CA THR A 20 -3.37 -4.92 4.05
C THR A 20 -2.29 -4.30 3.15
N VAL A 21 -1.86 -3.07 3.45
CA VAL A 21 -0.75 -2.40 2.73
C VAL A 21 0.56 -3.17 2.92
N SER A 22 0.84 -3.62 4.14
CA SER A 22 2.03 -4.41 4.46
C SER A 22 2.01 -5.76 3.76
N LYS A 23 0.88 -6.47 3.75
CA LYS A 23 0.68 -7.72 3.01
C LYS A 23 0.82 -7.50 1.50
N ALA A 24 0.25 -6.42 0.96
CA ALA A 24 0.35 -6.06 -0.45
C ALA A 24 1.79 -5.76 -0.89
N LEU A 25 2.57 -5.06 -0.06
CA LEU A 25 3.98 -4.78 -0.32
C LEU A 25 4.89 -6.01 -0.17
N ASN A 26 4.56 -6.93 0.74
CA ASN A 26 5.29 -8.19 0.97
C ASN A 26 4.85 -9.34 0.05
N ASP A 27 4.15 -9.01 -1.02
CA ASP A 27 3.71 -9.98 -2.00
C ASP A 27 2.71 -11.06 -1.52
N SER A 28 1.97 -10.79 -0.44
CA SER A 28 1.08 -11.78 0.19
C SER A 28 -0.06 -12.25 -0.74
N PRO A 29 -0.30 -13.57 -0.85
CA PRO A 29 -1.35 -14.14 -1.71
C PRO A 29 -2.77 -13.91 -1.16
N GLU A 30 -2.91 -13.48 0.09
CA GLU A 30 -4.21 -13.11 0.68
C GLU A 30 -4.80 -11.83 0.06
N ILE A 31 -3.99 -11.04 -0.67
CA ILE A 31 -4.41 -9.77 -1.27
C ILE A 31 -4.58 -9.94 -2.78
N SER A 32 -5.72 -9.49 -3.31
CA SER A 32 -5.96 -9.48 -4.75
C SER A 32 -4.88 -8.68 -5.48
N GLU A 33 -4.42 -9.19 -6.63
CA GLU A 33 -3.41 -8.53 -7.45
C GLU A 33 -3.79 -7.10 -7.82
N GLN A 34 -5.08 -6.84 -8.02
CA GLN A 34 -5.60 -5.51 -8.30
C GLN A 34 -5.33 -4.50 -7.16
N THR A 35 -5.48 -4.93 -5.90
CA THR A 35 -5.19 -4.11 -4.72
C THR A 35 -3.69 -3.97 -4.51
N LYS A 36 -2.95 -5.05 -4.77
CA LYS A 36 -1.49 -5.12 -4.71
C LYS A 36 -0.84 -4.11 -5.65
N ALA A 37 -1.27 -4.11 -6.92
CA ALA A 37 -0.83 -3.18 -7.94
C ALA A 37 -1.11 -1.73 -7.54
N LYS A 38 -2.33 -1.42 -7.07
CA LYS A 38 -2.69 -0.08 -6.57
C LYS A 38 -1.78 0.37 -5.42
N VAL A 39 -1.53 -0.49 -4.43
CA VAL A 39 -0.66 -0.17 -3.29
C VAL A 39 0.78 0.07 -3.75
N GLN A 40 1.31 -0.79 -4.61
CA GLN A 40 2.68 -0.67 -5.13
C GLN A 40 2.87 0.58 -6.01
N GLU A 41 1.90 0.90 -6.86
CA GLU A 41 1.89 2.15 -7.63
C GLU A 41 1.86 3.35 -6.69
N TYR A 42 0.95 3.37 -5.71
CA TYR A 42 0.85 4.46 -4.73
C TYR A 42 2.15 4.66 -3.94
N ALA A 43 2.81 3.57 -3.57
CA ALA A 43 4.08 3.58 -2.86
C ALA A 43 5.26 4.05 -3.75
N LYS A 44 5.20 3.82 -5.06
CA LYS A 44 6.20 4.29 -6.03
C LYS A 44 5.99 5.75 -6.46
N LEU A 45 4.74 6.24 -6.43
CA LEU A 45 4.37 7.56 -6.93
C LEU A 45 4.80 8.72 -5.99
N LYS A 46 5.20 8.44 -4.74
CA LYS A 46 5.43 9.45 -3.68
C LYS A 46 6.69 9.19 -2.87
#